data_AF-A0A8T2UNU1-F1
#
_entry.id   AF-A0A8T2UNU1-F1
#
_cell.length_a   1.000
_cell.length_b   1.000
_cell.length_c   1.000
_cell.angle_alpha   90.00
_cell.angle_beta   90.00
_cell.angle_gamma   90.00
#
_symmetry.space_group_name_H-M   'P 1'
#
loop_
_entity.id
_entity.type
_entity.pdbx_description
1 polymer ?
#
loop_
_entity_poly.entity_id
_entity_poly.type
_entity_poly.pdbx_seq_one_letter_code
_entity_poly.pdbx_strand_id
1 'polypeptide(L)'
;MSLMNALDILGFPCFHGSHLAKPSIGDLFMKAFTNENPKDWIKLLDGYASIADFPAFSSYKELMKIFPDAKVILNIRDPNK
;
A
#
# COMPACT_ATOMS: atom_id res chain seq x y z
N MET A 1 4.35 -9.69 6.90
CA MET A 1 4.00 -8.82 8.05
C MET A 1 5.18 -8.20 8.79
N SER A 2 6.42 -8.70 8.73
CA SER A 2 7.52 -8.11 9.54
C SER A 2 7.73 -6.60 9.32
N LEU A 3 7.72 -6.13 8.06
CA LEU A 3 7.81 -4.70 7.76
C LEU A 3 6.58 -3.92 8.22
N MET A 4 5.38 -4.43 7.96
CA MET A 4 4.11 -3.82 8.41
C MET A 4 4.15 -3.57 9.92
N ASN A 5 4.49 -4.58 10.71
CA ASN A 5 4.59 -4.46 12.16
C ASN A 5 5.65 -3.44 12.60
N ALA A 6 6.81 -3.41 11.93
CA ALA A 6 7.85 -2.44 12.23
C ALA A 6 7.39 -0.99 11.96
N LEU A 7 6.63 -0.78 10.88
CA LEU A 7 6.05 0.52 10.55
C LEU A 7 4.99 0.94 11.57
N ASP A 8 4.12 0.02 11.97
CA ASP A 8 3.12 0.28 13.02
C ASP A 8 3.78 0.67 14.35
N ILE A 9 4.85 -0.05 14.77
CA ILE A 9 5.63 0.26 15.98
C ILE A 9 6.24 1.67 15.91
N LEU A 10 6.70 2.08 14.73
CA LEU A 10 7.28 3.41 14.50
C LEU A 10 6.23 4.52 14.36
N GLY A 11 4.94 4.20 14.49
CA GLY A 11 3.85 5.18 14.38
C GLY A 11 3.44 5.49 12.94
N PHE A 12 3.73 4.58 11.99
CA PHE A 12 3.29 4.67 10.60
C PHE A 12 2.27 3.57 10.26
N PRO A 13 0.99 3.70 10.66
CA PRO A 13 -0.05 2.71 10.40
C PRO A 13 0.01 2.18 8.96
N CYS A 14 0.12 0.86 8.81
CA CYS A 14 0.48 0.24 7.54
C CYS A 14 -0.68 -0.51 6.89
N PHE A 15 -1.05 -0.11 5.67
CA PHE A 15 -1.96 -0.89 4.84
C PHE A 15 -1.21 -2.09 4.24
N HIS A 16 -1.76 -3.29 4.38
CA HIS A 16 -1.17 -4.53 3.89
C HIS A 16 -2.19 -5.34 3.07
N GLY A 17 -1.70 -6.18 2.15
CA GLY A 17 -2.55 -6.96 1.24
C GLY A 17 -3.57 -7.87 1.92
N SER A 18 -3.31 -8.28 3.16
CA SER A 18 -4.28 -9.00 3.99
C SER A 18 -5.59 -8.23 4.22
N HIS A 19 -5.57 -6.89 4.20
CA HIS A 19 -6.78 -6.08 4.36
C HIS A 19 -7.75 -6.22 3.18
N LEU A 20 -7.27 -6.64 2.01
CA LEU A 20 -8.10 -6.85 0.82
C LEU A 20 -9.03 -8.06 0.95
N ALA A 21 -8.79 -8.95 1.92
CA ALA A 21 -9.71 -10.05 2.23
C ALA A 21 -11.08 -9.54 2.70
N LYS A 22 -11.18 -8.29 3.17
CA LYS A 22 -12.46 -7.63 3.46
C LYS A 22 -13.09 -7.15 2.13
N PRO A 23 -14.27 -7.65 1.71
CA PRO A 23 -14.84 -7.34 0.40
C PRO A 23 -14.95 -5.85 0.09
N SER A 24 -15.42 -5.05 1.06
CA SER A 24 -15.54 -3.60 0.88
C SER A 24 -14.21 -2.89 0.59
N ILE A 25 -13.10 -3.42 1.09
CA ILE A 25 -11.76 -2.89 0.85
C ILE A 25 -11.25 -3.39 -0.50
N GLY A 26 -11.51 -4.66 -0.84
CA GLY A 26 -11.27 -5.22 -2.16
C GLY A 26 -11.95 -4.40 -3.27
N ASP A 27 -13.22 -4.03 -3.08
CA ASP A 27 -13.97 -3.21 -4.03
C ASP A 27 -13.37 -1.82 -4.21
N LEU A 28 -12.96 -1.17 -3.11
CA LEU A 28 -12.27 0.12 -3.14
C LEU A 28 -10.94 0.03 -3.88
N PHE A 29 -10.18 -1.05 -3.64
CA PHE A 29 -8.94 -1.30 -4.34
C PHE A 29 -9.16 -1.52 -5.83
N MET A 30 -10.11 -2.35 -6.22
CA MET A 30 -10.43 -2.58 -7.64
C MET A 30 -10.79 -1.27 -8.34
N LYS A 31 -11.58 -0.43 -7.68
CA LYS A 31 -11.92 0.91 -8.16
C LYS A 31 -10.68 1.79 -8.34
N ALA A 32 -9.80 1.82 -7.35
CA ALA A 32 -8.55 2.59 -7.43
C ALA A 32 -7.63 2.09 -8.55
N PHE A 33 -7.54 0.77 -8.71
CA PHE A 33 -6.67 0.13 -9.69
C PHE A 33 -7.16 0.31 -11.14
N THR A 34 -8.48 0.39 -11.38
CA THR A 34 -9.04 0.49 -12.74
C THR A 34 -9.30 1.92 -13.21
N ASN A 35 -9.58 2.85 -12.30
CA ASN A 35 -10.08 4.17 -12.68
C ASN A 35 -8.99 5.22 -12.96
N GLU A 36 -7.71 4.87 -12.79
CA GLU A 36 -6.55 5.79 -12.91
C GLU A 36 -6.78 7.13 -12.18
N ASN A 37 -7.53 7.10 -11.07
CA ASN A 37 -7.96 8.28 -10.34
C ASN A 37 -7.28 8.35 -8.97
N PRO A 38 -6.39 9.33 -8.73
CA PRO A 38 -5.70 9.51 -7.46
C PRO A 38 -6.62 9.56 -6.24
N LYS A 39 -7.86 10.05 -6.38
CA LYS A 39 -8.81 10.15 -5.26
C LYS A 39 -9.25 8.79 -4.72
N ASP A 40 -9.31 7.77 -5.58
CA ASP A 40 -9.70 6.42 -5.16
C ASP A 40 -8.58 5.77 -4.33
N TRP A 41 -7.31 6.03 -4.67
CA TRP A 41 -6.15 5.65 -3.85
C TRP A 41 -6.11 6.36 -2.50
N ILE A 42 -6.33 7.67 -2.48
CA ILE A 42 -6.39 8.45 -1.24
C ILE A 42 -7.49 7.91 -0.31
N LYS A 43 -8.65 7.56 -0.87
CA LYS A 43 -9.75 6.98 -0.10
C LYS A 43 -9.43 5.58 0.42
N LEU A 44 -8.78 4.73 -0.38
CA LEU A 44 -8.38 3.38 0.04
C LEU A 44 -7.38 3.44 1.21
N LEU A 45 -6.48 4.41 1.18
CA LEU A 45 -5.38 4.56 2.14
C LEU A 45 -5.69 5.55 3.27
N ASP A 46 -6.94 6.00 3.40
CA ASP A 46 -7.34 6.88 4.48
C ASP A 46 -7.08 6.26 5.86
N GLY A 47 -6.47 7.03 6.74
CA GLY A 47 -6.03 6.56 8.07
C GLY A 47 -4.72 5.74 8.09
N TYR A 48 -4.09 5.48 6.93
CA TYR A 48 -2.80 4.81 6.84
C TYR A 48 -1.68 5.80 6.49
N ALA A 49 -0.51 5.62 7.09
CA ALA A 49 0.68 6.41 6.82
C ALA A 49 1.72 5.64 5.97
N SER A 50 1.50 4.33 5.78
CA SER A 50 2.36 3.49 4.94
C SER A 50 1.56 2.39 4.25
N ILE A 51 2.15 1.77 3.23
CA ILE A 51 1.57 0.65 2.48
C ILE A 51 2.67 -0.36 2.13
N ALA A 52 2.41 -1.65 2.32
CA ALA A 52 3.35 -2.73 2.03
C ALA A 52 2.64 -3.94 1.39
N ASP A 53 3.42 -4.82 0.77
CA ASP A 53 2.92 -5.99 0.02
C ASP A 53 2.02 -5.59 -1.16
N PHE A 54 1.07 -6.42 -1.58
CA PHE A 54 0.02 -6.04 -2.51
C PHE A 54 -0.94 -5.04 -1.84
N PRO A 55 -1.33 -3.91 -2.45
CA PRO A 55 -1.05 -3.47 -3.82
C PRO A 55 0.16 -2.53 -3.97
N ALA A 56 0.93 -2.27 -2.91
CA ALA A 56 2.06 -1.34 -2.95
C ALA A 56 3.07 -1.68 -4.06
N PHE A 57 3.48 -2.95 -4.17
CA PHE A 57 4.50 -3.33 -5.16
C PHE A 57 4.01 -3.24 -6.62
N SER A 58 2.71 -3.46 -6.87
CA SER A 58 2.15 -3.40 -8.22
C SER A 58 1.93 -1.96 -8.70
N SER A 59 1.71 -1.03 -7.76
CA SER A 59 1.28 0.34 -8.07
C SER A 59 2.25 1.42 -7.56
N TYR A 60 3.47 1.05 -7.14
CA TYR A 60 4.42 2.00 -6.50
C TYR A 60 4.70 3.26 -7.35
N LYS A 61 4.80 3.15 -8.68
CA LYS A 61 5.06 4.31 -9.56
C LYS A 61 3.91 5.31 -9.57
N GLU A 62 2.67 4.81 -9.50
CA GLU A 62 1.48 5.66 -9.41
C GLU A 62 1.40 6.29 -8.03
N LEU A 63 1.59 5.48 -6.97
CA LEU A 63 1.62 5.94 -5.59
C LEU A 63 2.67 7.03 -5.35
N MET A 64 3.86 6.93 -5.96
CA MET A 64 4.88 7.99 -5.91
C MET A 64 4.45 9.30 -6.58
N LYS A 65 3.58 9.25 -7.59
CA LYS A 65 3.00 10.47 -8.18
C LYS A 65 1.93 11.08 -7.29
N ILE A 66 1.14 10.24 -6.62
CA ILE A 66 0.04 10.67 -5.73
C ILE A 66 0.58 11.21 -4.40
N PHE A 67 1.62 10.58 -3.85
CA PHE A 67 2.25 10.92 -2.58
C PHE A 67 3.75 11.23 -2.81
N PRO A 68 4.09 12.38 -3.40
CA PRO A 68 5.46 12.70 -3.82
C PRO A 68 6.46 12.80 -2.66
N ASP A 69 5.98 13.12 -1.45
CA ASP A 69 6.82 13.23 -0.25
C ASP A 69 6.99 11.88 0.47
N ALA A 70 6.26 10.84 0.08
CA ALA A 70 6.36 9.51 0.68
C ALA A 70 7.67 8.83 0.26
N LYS A 71 8.38 8.26 1.23
CA LYS A 71 9.60 7.50 0.98
C LYS A 71 9.26 6.08 0.49
N VAL A 72 10.11 5.54 -0.38
CA VAL A 72 9.97 4.17 -0.91
C VAL A 72 11.03 3.27 -0.28
N ILE A 73 10.59 2.11 0.23
CA ILE A 73 11.45 1.05 0.76
C ILE A 73 11.34 -0.16 -0.19
N LEU A 74 12.48 -0.65 -0.68
CA LEU A 74 12.56 -1.89 -1.46
C LEU A 74 13.22 -2.97 -0.60
N ASN A 75 12.45 -3.97 -0.19
CA ASN A 75 13.00 -5.15 0.46
C ASN A 75 13.41 -6.16 -0.60
N ILE A 76 14.62 -6.69 -0.46
CA ILE A 76 15.15 -7.76 -1.32
C ILE A 76 15.54 -8.95 -0.45
N ARG A 77 15.50 -10.14 -1.06
CA ARG A 77 16.05 -11.37 -0.51
C ARG A 77 16.81 -12.09 -1.62
N ASP A 78 17.66 -13.03 -1.24
CA ASP A 78 18.28 -13.95 -2.18
C ASP A 78 17.16 -14.75 -2.90
N PRO A 79 17.06 -14.72 -4.23
CA PRO A 79 15.99 -15.43 -4.95
C PRO A 79 16.12 -16.96 -4.86
N ASN A 80 17.28 -17.47 -4.45
CA ASN A 80 17.55 -18.90 -4.32
C ASN A 80 17.47 -19.39 -2.86
N LYS A 81 17.06 -18.52 -1.92
CA LYS A 81 16.85 -18.86 -0.51
C LYS A 81 15.48 -18.40 -0.01
#